data_AF-A0A3M7AUH7-F1
#
_entry.id   AF-A0A3M7AUH7-F1
#
_cell.length_a   1.000
_cell.length_b   1.000
_cell.length_c   1.000
_cell.angle_alpha   90.00
_cell.angle_beta   90.00
_cell.angle_gamma   90.00
#
_symmetry.space_group_name_H-M   'P 1'
#
loop_
_entity.id
_entity.type
_entity.pdbx_description
1 polymer ?
#
loop_
_entity_poly.entity_id
_entity_poly.type
_entity_poly.pdbx_seq_one_letter_code
_entity_poly.pdbx_strand_id
1 'polypeptide(L)'
;MDRTLELKSARPYAFKFKPESTALLIIDMQRDFLDPNGFGSIQCGNDAIFQSVRSIVPKTKQVLETARRLGFHVLHTREGHEPDLSDLPPAKRLRQTSAPSGHHTLGIGDQGPMGRLLIRGEYGHDIIDELKPVPGEVVIDKPGKGSFWNTTLHRALLARGVTHLLIAGVTTECCVNGTFREAADRGFECCVLSDCTSGFDASFVSKTLEMLCSYDGLFGYVASSKELLEKEAMVQSKDSQDELSISRLQEGFRAGSIRPVDVAKVVSQRIAQYRAKDPAIWTFLRTDHDLEEAAHALEKRFKNEPLPPLYGIPFAVKDNIDVAGVRTTAACDAYAYTPEKNAKVVDDLLEAGALFVGKTNLDQLATGLSGCRSPYGYPRSVFSKKHVAGGSSSGSSVAVGARLVSFALGTDTAGSGRVPAAFNGVTGFKPTKGTLSAQGLVPACKSLDTISILAPSVHEARTVWLVADAGP
;
A
#
# COMPACT_ATOMS: atom_id res chain seq x y z
N MET A 1 16.01 7.98 1.38
CA MET A 1 16.18 9.36 1.87
C MET A 1 15.25 9.54 3.05
N ASP A 2 15.70 10.16 4.14
CA ASP A 2 14.83 10.51 5.27
C ASP A 2 13.96 11.71 4.85
N ARG A 3 12.80 11.40 4.24
CA ARG A 3 12.00 12.40 3.54
C ARG A 3 10.94 12.98 4.46
N THR A 4 11.35 13.83 5.39
CA THR A 4 10.41 14.58 6.23
C THR A 4 9.67 15.62 5.38
N LEU A 5 8.35 15.56 5.41
CA LEU A 5 7.44 16.57 4.87
C LEU A 5 7.02 17.53 5.99
N GLU A 6 6.57 18.72 5.59
CA GLU A 6 6.20 19.79 6.51
C GLU A 6 5.08 20.63 5.90
N LEU A 7 3.97 20.80 6.63
CA LEU A 7 2.96 21.82 6.37
C LEU A 7 3.31 23.04 7.23
N LYS A 8 3.93 24.05 6.63
CA LYS A 8 4.44 25.24 7.33
C LYS A 8 3.31 26.14 7.81
N SER A 9 2.21 26.16 7.04
CA SER A 9 1.01 26.92 7.34
C SER A 9 0.08 26.25 8.37
N ALA A 10 0.45 25.06 8.88
CA ALA A 10 -0.32 24.40 9.92
C ALA A 10 -0.37 25.27 11.19
N ARG A 11 -1.54 25.24 11.85
CA ARG A 11 -1.75 25.84 13.16
C ARG A 11 -1.77 24.74 14.22
N PRO A 12 -1.25 25.00 15.42
CA PRO A 12 -0.70 26.29 15.88
C PRO A 12 0.71 26.60 15.38
N TYR A 13 1.44 25.59 14.88
CA TYR A 13 2.73 25.72 14.23
C TYR A 13 2.91 24.60 13.20
N ALA A 14 4.04 24.61 12.48
CA ALA A 14 4.30 23.70 11.38
C ALA A 14 4.17 22.22 11.76
N PHE A 15 3.41 21.47 10.96
CA PHE A 15 3.20 20.03 11.14
C PHE A 15 4.22 19.24 10.32
N LYS A 16 5.09 18.48 11.00
CA LYS A 16 6.16 17.69 10.37
C LYS A 16 5.84 16.21 10.45
N PHE A 17 6.06 15.48 9.36
CA PHE A 17 5.67 14.07 9.26
C PHE A 17 6.47 13.35 8.17
N LYS A 18 6.45 12.02 8.18
CA LYS A 18 7.16 11.18 7.20
C LYS A 18 6.17 10.30 6.42
N PRO A 19 6.24 10.25 5.08
CA PRO A 19 5.30 9.50 4.27
C PRO A 19 5.09 8.05 4.73
N GLU A 20 6.18 7.33 5.01
CA GLU A 20 6.20 5.92 5.39
C GLU A 20 5.53 5.59 6.73
N SER A 21 5.23 6.62 7.54
CA SER A 21 4.58 6.47 8.85
C SER A 21 3.35 7.38 8.99
N THR A 22 2.84 7.91 7.88
CA THR A 22 1.67 8.78 7.83
C THR A 22 0.53 8.07 7.16
N ALA A 23 -0.68 8.20 7.72
CA ALA A 23 -1.90 7.80 7.05
C ALA A 23 -2.76 9.01 6.68
N LEU A 24 -3.34 8.99 5.49
CA LEU A 24 -4.52 9.78 5.17
C LEU A 24 -5.76 8.97 5.63
N LEU A 25 -6.51 9.53 6.57
CA LEU A 25 -7.76 8.97 7.08
C LEU A 25 -8.94 9.78 6.51
N ILE A 26 -9.71 9.15 5.62
CA ILE A 26 -10.88 9.75 4.97
C ILE A 26 -12.15 9.28 5.70
N ILE A 27 -12.88 10.22 6.29
CA ILE A 27 -13.98 9.93 7.21
C ILE A 27 -15.33 10.15 6.53
N ASP A 28 -16.12 9.08 6.47
CA ASP A 28 -17.55 9.09 6.17
C ASP A 28 -17.93 9.72 4.82
N MET A 29 -17.05 9.63 3.82
CA MET A 29 -17.33 10.09 2.45
C MET A 29 -18.23 9.10 1.68
N GLN A 30 -19.29 8.62 2.33
CA GLN A 30 -20.30 7.69 1.80
C GLN A 30 -21.47 8.44 1.16
N ARG A 31 -22.17 7.75 0.24
CA ARG A 31 -23.32 8.32 -0.48
C ARG A 31 -24.40 8.83 0.46
N ASP A 32 -24.59 8.17 1.59
CA ASP A 32 -25.53 8.61 2.62
C ASP A 32 -25.24 10.02 3.12
N PHE A 33 -23.99 10.49 3.14
CA PHE A 33 -23.71 11.89 3.51
C PHE A 33 -23.57 12.84 2.33
N LEU A 34 -23.26 12.32 1.14
CA LEU A 34 -22.76 13.15 0.03
C LEU A 34 -23.61 13.12 -1.23
N ASP A 35 -24.49 12.14 -1.44
CA ASP A 35 -25.35 12.06 -2.62
C ASP A 35 -26.78 12.56 -2.30
N PRO A 36 -27.49 13.14 -3.28
CA PRO A 36 -28.89 13.51 -3.10
C PRO A 36 -29.72 12.31 -2.65
N ASN A 37 -30.69 12.54 -1.78
CA ASN A 37 -31.52 11.51 -1.14
C ASN A 37 -30.77 10.63 -0.13
N GLY A 38 -29.50 10.92 0.19
CA GLY A 38 -28.78 10.31 1.30
C GLY A 38 -29.17 10.90 2.64
N PHE A 39 -28.87 10.17 3.72
CA PHE A 39 -29.04 10.61 5.11
C PHE A 39 -28.70 12.09 5.34
N GLY A 40 -27.51 12.56 4.94
CA GLY A 40 -27.08 13.95 5.09
C GLY A 40 -28.03 14.96 4.44
N SER A 41 -28.42 14.73 3.18
CA SER A 41 -29.38 15.59 2.46
C SER A 41 -30.76 15.58 3.12
N ILE A 42 -31.23 14.42 3.58
CA ILE A 42 -32.51 14.25 4.28
C ILE A 42 -32.50 15.00 5.60
N GLN A 43 -31.43 14.86 6.40
CA GLN A 43 -31.36 15.45 7.73
C GLN A 43 -31.19 16.98 7.70
N CYS A 44 -30.44 17.52 6.74
CA CYS A 44 -30.26 18.97 6.65
C CYS A 44 -31.46 19.67 6.01
N GLY A 45 -32.19 19.01 5.11
CA GLY A 45 -33.39 19.53 4.47
C GLY A 45 -33.17 20.84 3.70
N ASN A 46 -31.93 21.14 3.33
CA ASN A 46 -31.52 22.38 2.69
C ASN A 46 -30.43 22.12 1.65
N ASP A 47 -30.76 22.34 0.38
CA ASP A 47 -29.86 22.07 -0.73
C ASP A 47 -28.58 22.90 -0.70
N ALA A 48 -28.65 24.18 -0.29
CA ALA A 48 -27.46 25.03 -0.24
C ALA A 48 -26.44 24.53 0.81
N ILE A 49 -26.94 24.09 1.97
CA ILE A 49 -26.10 23.47 3.02
C ILE A 49 -25.50 22.17 2.50
N PHE A 50 -26.32 21.31 1.91
CA PHE A 50 -25.86 20.04 1.35
C PHE A 50 -24.78 20.23 0.27
N GLN A 51 -24.98 21.16 -0.67
CA GLN A 51 -23.99 21.49 -1.71
C GLN A 51 -22.70 22.04 -1.11
N SER A 52 -22.79 22.83 -0.03
CA SER A 52 -21.61 23.29 0.71
C SER A 52 -20.82 22.12 1.30
N VAL A 53 -21.48 21.10 1.85
CA VAL A 53 -20.81 19.88 2.33
C VAL A 53 -20.16 19.12 1.17
N ARG A 54 -20.87 18.89 0.07
CA ARG A 54 -20.34 18.16 -1.09
C ARG A 54 -19.18 18.89 -1.79
N SER A 55 -19.07 20.21 -1.62
CA SER A 55 -18.03 21.03 -2.28
C SER A 55 -16.58 20.62 -1.96
N ILE A 56 -16.33 19.88 -0.87
CA ILE A 56 -14.99 19.40 -0.51
C ILE A 56 -14.53 18.18 -1.34
N VAL A 57 -15.43 17.50 -2.05
CA VAL A 57 -15.13 16.24 -2.77
C VAL A 57 -13.98 16.40 -3.77
N PRO A 58 -13.97 17.42 -4.67
CA PRO A 58 -12.88 17.57 -5.63
C PRO A 58 -11.52 17.78 -4.96
N LYS A 59 -11.47 18.53 -3.87
CA LYS A 59 -10.23 18.80 -3.13
C LYS A 59 -9.75 17.56 -2.38
N THR A 60 -10.67 16.85 -1.74
CA THR A 60 -10.39 15.57 -1.05
C THR A 60 -9.88 14.52 -2.03
N LYS A 61 -10.41 14.48 -3.25
CA LYS A 61 -9.92 13.61 -4.33
C LYS A 61 -8.48 13.93 -4.70
N GLN A 62 -8.16 15.21 -4.88
CA GLN A 62 -6.77 15.64 -5.14
C GLN A 62 -5.84 15.15 -4.03
N VAL A 63 -6.21 15.36 -2.76
CA VAL A 63 -5.42 14.90 -1.60
C VAL A 63 -5.29 13.38 -1.54
N LEU A 64 -6.36 12.62 -1.81
CA LEU A 64 -6.34 11.16 -1.87
C LEU A 64 -5.33 10.67 -2.91
N GLU A 65 -5.38 11.24 -4.11
CA GLU A 65 -4.45 10.90 -5.17
C GLU A 65 -3.00 11.29 -4.83
N THR A 66 -2.81 12.47 -4.22
CA THR A 66 -1.50 12.91 -3.72
C THR A 66 -0.96 11.97 -2.66
N ALA A 67 -1.79 11.53 -1.70
CA ALA A 67 -1.39 10.62 -0.63
C ALA A 67 -0.94 9.27 -1.18
N ARG A 68 -1.68 8.72 -2.15
CA ARG A 68 -1.29 7.49 -2.88
C ARG A 68 0.08 7.64 -3.54
N ARG A 69 0.29 8.76 -4.25
CA ARG A 69 1.57 9.04 -4.95
C ARG A 69 2.73 9.24 -3.99
N LEU A 70 2.51 9.93 -2.88
CA LEU A 70 3.53 10.14 -1.85
C LEU A 70 3.82 8.88 -1.01
N GLY A 71 3.06 7.79 -1.20
CA GLY A 71 3.26 6.53 -0.49
C GLY A 71 2.72 6.55 0.95
N PHE A 72 1.73 7.39 1.24
CA PHE A 72 1.05 7.36 2.54
C PHE A 72 0.19 6.08 2.62
N HIS A 73 -0.07 5.64 3.84
CA HIS A 73 -1.17 4.71 4.05
C HIS A 73 -2.49 5.43 3.79
N VAL A 74 -3.45 4.77 3.15
CA VAL A 74 -4.80 5.32 2.95
C VAL A 74 -5.81 4.42 3.65
N LEU A 75 -6.61 5.04 4.52
CA LEU A 75 -7.68 4.39 5.23
C LEU A 75 -8.97 5.20 5.06
N HIS A 76 -10.06 4.49 4.83
CA HIS A 76 -11.40 5.04 4.73
C HIS A 76 -12.22 4.54 5.90
N THR A 77 -13.13 5.38 6.40
CA THR A 77 -14.13 4.96 7.38
C THR A 77 -15.53 5.24 6.86
N ARG A 78 -16.47 4.36 7.19
CA ARG A 78 -17.89 4.52 6.87
C ARG A 78 -18.70 4.31 8.15
N GLU A 79 -19.41 5.33 8.58
CA GLU A 79 -20.44 5.18 9.60
C GLU A 79 -21.57 4.29 9.10
N GLY A 80 -21.77 3.16 9.77
CA GLY A 80 -22.86 2.25 9.45
C GLY A 80 -23.02 1.16 10.49
N HIS A 81 -24.25 0.66 10.56
CA HIS A 81 -24.69 -0.34 11.52
C HIS A 81 -24.90 -1.70 10.88
N GLU A 82 -24.82 -2.75 11.69
CA GLU A 82 -25.19 -4.10 11.24
C GLU A 82 -26.63 -4.14 10.71
N PRO A 83 -26.96 -5.00 9.73
CA PRO A 83 -28.30 -5.08 9.16
C PRO A 83 -29.42 -5.29 10.20
N ASP A 84 -29.13 -6.01 11.28
CA ASP A 84 -30.05 -6.28 12.39
C ASP A 84 -30.09 -5.17 13.46
N LEU A 85 -29.29 -4.11 13.30
CA LEU A 85 -29.12 -2.99 14.22
C LEU A 85 -28.55 -3.38 15.59
N SER A 86 -27.92 -4.55 15.73
CA SER A 86 -27.42 -5.02 17.04
C SER A 86 -26.36 -4.10 17.64
N ASP A 87 -25.65 -3.34 16.80
CA ASP A 87 -24.61 -2.39 17.20
C ASP A 87 -25.09 -0.92 17.23
N LEU A 88 -26.41 -0.69 17.09
CA LEU A 88 -27.03 0.64 17.18
C LEU A 88 -27.69 0.86 18.55
N PRO A 89 -27.10 1.68 19.44
CA PRO A 89 -27.70 1.95 20.74
C PRO A 89 -29.07 2.64 20.59
N PRO A 90 -30.08 2.29 21.42
CA PRO A 90 -31.41 2.91 21.36
C PRO A 90 -31.39 4.44 21.43
N ALA A 91 -30.47 4.99 22.24
CA ALA A 91 -30.31 6.43 22.36
C ALA A 91 -29.84 7.10 21.05
N LYS A 92 -29.01 6.42 20.25
CA LYS A 92 -28.58 6.93 18.94
C LYS A 92 -29.71 6.83 17.92
N ARG A 93 -30.49 5.75 17.97
CA ARG A 93 -31.63 5.51 17.07
C ARG A 93 -32.78 6.50 17.28
N LEU A 94 -33.18 6.71 18.54
CA LEU A 94 -34.46 7.33 18.86
C LEU A 94 -34.38 8.83 19.19
N ARG A 95 -33.27 9.30 19.75
CA ARG A 95 -33.19 10.65 20.34
C ARG A 95 -33.47 11.77 19.34
N GLN A 96 -32.97 11.63 18.11
CA GLN A 96 -33.11 12.65 17.08
C GLN A 96 -34.53 12.71 16.52
N THR A 97 -35.13 11.56 16.22
CA THR A 97 -36.48 11.44 15.65
C THR A 97 -37.59 11.67 16.68
N SER A 98 -37.29 11.46 17.97
CA SER A 98 -38.22 11.71 19.08
C SER A 98 -38.07 13.09 19.71
N ALA A 99 -37.27 13.99 19.12
CA ALA A 99 -37.03 15.31 19.68
C ALA A 99 -38.32 16.16 19.63
N PRO A 100 -38.79 16.75 20.75
CA PRO A 100 -40.07 17.47 20.82
C PRO A 100 -40.21 18.66 19.86
N SER A 101 -39.10 19.21 19.38
CA SER A 101 -39.04 20.33 18.44
C SER A 101 -38.07 20.06 17.30
N GLY A 102 -37.83 18.78 16.97
CA GLY A 102 -36.99 18.37 15.86
C GLY A 102 -37.76 18.32 14.54
N HIS A 103 -37.04 18.47 13.43
CA HIS A 103 -37.58 18.34 12.07
C HIS A 103 -37.27 16.99 11.41
N HIS A 104 -36.60 16.08 12.13
CA HIS A 104 -36.11 14.81 11.60
C HIS A 104 -37.19 13.73 11.66
N THR A 105 -37.63 13.23 10.50
CA THR A 105 -38.70 12.22 10.38
C THR A 105 -38.20 10.82 10.01
N LEU A 106 -37.00 10.71 9.44
CA LEU A 106 -36.32 9.43 9.14
C LEU A 106 -35.04 9.34 9.95
N GLY A 107 -34.80 8.18 10.58
CA GLY A 107 -33.61 7.91 11.39
C GLY A 107 -32.72 6.81 10.83
N ILE A 108 -31.68 6.47 11.60
CA ILE A 108 -30.76 5.39 11.28
C ILE A 108 -31.52 4.05 11.21
N GLY A 109 -31.37 3.34 10.09
CA GLY A 109 -31.99 2.05 9.84
C GLY A 109 -33.39 2.09 9.23
N ASP A 110 -34.01 3.27 9.13
CA ASP A 110 -35.28 3.45 8.43
C ASP A 110 -35.07 3.38 6.91
N GLN A 111 -36.14 3.05 6.19
CA GLN A 111 -36.09 2.93 4.73
C GLN A 111 -35.97 4.32 4.09
N GLY A 112 -34.83 4.56 3.43
CA GLY A 112 -34.58 5.73 2.60
C GLY A 112 -34.63 5.42 1.09
N PRO A 113 -34.47 6.44 0.24
CA PRO A 113 -34.48 6.27 -1.22
C PRO A 113 -33.31 5.46 -1.78
N MET A 114 -32.20 5.36 -1.04
CA MET A 114 -30.98 4.61 -1.43
C MET A 114 -30.79 3.31 -0.63
N GLY A 115 -31.87 2.79 -0.05
CA GLY A 115 -31.80 1.66 0.90
C GLY A 115 -32.00 2.13 2.34
N ARG A 116 -31.76 1.23 3.30
CA ARG A 116 -31.86 1.59 4.72
C ARG A 116 -30.71 2.52 5.12
N LEU A 117 -31.05 3.63 5.75
CA LEU A 117 -30.09 4.71 6.03
C LEU A 117 -29.00 4.26 7.01
N LEU A 118 -27.73 4.42 6.63
CA LEU A 118 -26.54 4.07 7.40
C LEU A 118 -26.48 2.59 7.83
N ILE A 119 -26.92 1.68 6.95
CA ILE A 119 -26.86 0.23 7.16
C ILE A 119 -25.83 -0.43 6.25
N ARG A 120 -24.98 -1.28 6.84
CA ARG A 120 -23.93 -2.00 6.12
C ARG A 120 -24.54 -2.88 5.03
N GLY A 121 -23.99 -2.76 3.82
CA GLY A 121 -24.43 -3.51 2.64
C GLY A 121 -25.48 -2.79 1.78
N GLU A 122 -26.09 -1.71 2.28
CA GLU A 122 -26.99 -0.88 1.47
C GLU A 122 -26.22 0.02 0.52
N TYR A 123 -26.86 0.44 -0.58
CA TYR A 123 -26.25 1.30 -1.60
C TYR A 123 -25.80 2.65 -1.02
N GLY A 124 -26.62 3.25 -0.15
CA GLY A 124 -26.30 4.51 0.53
C GLY A 124 -25.04 4.45 1.40
N HIS A 125 -24.72 3.29 1.97
CA HIS A 125 -23.58 3.16 2.88
C HIS A 125 -22.22 3.14 2.17
N ASP A 126 -22.18 2.94 0.84
CA ASP A 126 -20.89 2.83 0.14
C ASP A 126 -20.20 4.19 -0.07
N ILE A 127 -18.88 4.17 -0.24
CA ILE A 127 -18.08 5.37 -0.55
C ILE A 127 -18.47 5.90 -1.94
N ILE A 128 -18.53 7.23 -2.10
CA ILE A 128 -18.81 7.85 -3.40
C ILE A 128 -17.76 7.45 -4.44
N ASP A 129 -18.15 7.38 -5.72
CA ASP A 129 -17.28 6.87 -6.78
C ASP A 129 -16.00 7.71 -6.95
N GLU A 130 -16.07 9.01 -6.69
CA GLU A 130 -14.93 9.92 -6.80
C GLU A 130 -13.79 9.59 -5.83
N LEU A 131 -14.10 8.95 -4.71
CA LEU A 131 -13.17 8.63 -3.62
C LEU A 131 -13.03 7.13 -3.40
N LYS A 132 -13.42 6.32 -4.39
CA LYS A 132 -13.43 4.87 -4.30
C LYS A 132 -12.09 4.30 -3.80
N PRO A 133 -12.12 3.41 -2.80
CA PRO A 133 -10.92 2.70 -2.36
C PRO A 133 -10.31 1.84 -3.46
N VAL A 134 -8.99 1.73 -3.49
CA VAL A 134 -8.26 0.79 -4.38
C VAL A 134 -7.75 -0.43 -3.60
N PRO A 135 -7.42 -1.56 -4.26
CA PRO A 135 -6.88 -2.73 -3.57
C PRO A 135 -5.69 -2.38 -2.67
N GLY A 136 -5.75 -2.81 -1.41
CA GLY A 136 -4.72 -2.55 -0.39
C GLY A 136 -5.07 -1.40 0.57
N GLU A 137 -6.00 -0.52 0.21
CA GLU A 137 -6.54 0.49 1.13
C GLU A 137 -7.50 -0.15 2.13
N VAL A 138 -7.47 0.33 3.37
CA VAL A 138 -8.32 -0.22 4.43
C VAL A 138 -9.63 0.52 4.44
N VAL A 139 -10.74 -0.21 4.51
CA VAL A 139 -12.07 0.36 4.77
C VAL A 139 -12.52 -0.15 6.15
N ILE A 140 -12.88 0.78 7.03
CA ILE A 140 -13.36 0.49 8.38
C ILE A 140 -14.82 0.92 8.51
N ASP A 141 -15.70 -0.04 8.72
CA ASP A 141 -17.08 0.25 9.08
C ASP A 141 -17.17 0.52 10.59
N LYS A 142 -17.83 1.61 10.97
CA LYS A 142 -17.93 2.07 12.36
C LYS A 142 -19.38 2.33 12.77
N PRO A 143 -19.84 1.81 13.92
CA PRO A 143 -21.14 2.20 14.48
C PRO A 143 -21.06 3.49 15.31
N GLY A 144 -19.86 3.91 15.70
CA GLY A 144 -19.60 5.10 16.51
C GLY A 144 -19.39 6.36 15.67
N LYS A 145 -19.52 7.51 16.34
CA LYS A 145 -19.10 8.80 15.78
C LYS A 145 -17.58 8.81 15.55
N GLY A 146 -16.82 8.48 16.60
CA GLY A 146 -15.37 8.28 16.49
C GLY A 146 -15.02 6.92 15.88
N SER A 147 -14.04 6.90 14.99
CA SER A 147 -13.69 5.74 14.18
C SER A 147 -12.95 4.62 14.92
N PHE A 148 -12.58 4.81 16.19
CA PHE A 148 -11.98 3.77 17.02
C PHE A 148 -13.00 3.00 17.86
N TRP A 149 -14.22 3.49 18.00
CA TRP A 149 -15.25 2.84 18.79
C TRP A 149 -15.74 1.56 18.10
N ASN A 150 -15.48 0.42 18.75
CA ASN A 150 -15.87 -0.92 18.27
C ASN A 150 -15.36 -1.23 16.85
N THR A 151 -14.11 -0.83 16.54
CA THR A 151 -13.48 -1.09 15.23
C THR A 151 -12.07 -1.65 15.37
N THR A 152 -11.51 -2.07 14.24
CA THR A 152 -10.10 -2.51 14.12
C THR A 152 -9.14 -1.39 13.72
N LEU A 153 -9.59 -0.12 13.67
CA LEU A 153 -8.79 1.01 13.17
C LEU A 153 -7.45 1.13 13.89
N HIS A 154 -7.44 1.07 15.23
CA HIS A 154 -6.20 1.18 16.01
C HIS A 154 -5.17 0.13 15.60
N ARG A 155 -5.61 -1.14 15.48
CA ARG A 155 -4.74 -2.24 15.07
C ARG A 155 -4.26 -2.07 13.63
N ALA A 156 -5.13 -1.59 12.73
CA ALA A 156 -4.77 -1.35 11.34
C ALA A 156 -3.69 -0.27 11.17
N LEU A 157 -3.74 0.78 12.00
CA LEU A 157 -2.72 1.84 12.05
C LEU A 157 -1.39 1.34 12.64
N LEU A 158 -1.45 0.63 13.79
CA LEU A 158 -0.25 0.08 14.44
C LEU A 158 0.47 -0.95 13.57
N ALA A 159 -0.26 -1.84 12.91
CA ALA A 159 0.31 -2.85 12.02
C ALA A 159 1.07 -2.25 10.82
N ARG A 160 0.82 -0.98 10.51
CA ARG A 160 1.46 -0.21 9.44
C ARG A 160 2.55 0.73 9.95
N GLY A 161 2.81 0.75 11.26
CA GLY A 161 3.78 1.68 11.85
C GLY A 161 3.37 3.14 11.70
N VAL A 162 2.07 3.41 11.59
CA VAL A 162 1.55 4.79 11.49
C VAL A 162 1.78 5.51 12.81
N THR A 163 2.25 6.74 12.71
CA THR A 163 2.45 7.66 13.84
C THR A 163 1.75 9.01 13.63
N HIS A 164 1.49 9.38 12.37
CA HIS A 164 0.86 10.65 12.00
C HIS A 164 -0.41 10.41 11.18
N LEU A 165 -1.45 11.21 11.43
CA LEU A 165 -2.71 11.20 10.69
C LEU A 165 -2.97 12.54 10.03
N LEU A 166 -3.17 12.51 8.71
CA LEU A 166 -3.85 13.58 7.98
C LEU A 166 -5.32 13.19 7.88
N ILE A 167 -6.22 14.05 8.34
CA ILE A 167 -7.65 13.73 8.46
C ILE A 167 -8.46 14.61 7.51
N ALA A 168 -9.31 13.97 6.72
CA ALA A 168 -10.28 14.59 5.82
C ALA A 168 -11.64 13.87 5.98
N GLY A 169 -12.74 14.47 5.55
CA GLY A 169 -14.05 13.82 5.62
C GLY A 169 -15.23 14.76 5.84
N VAL A 170 -16.39 14.19 6.16
CA VAL A 170 -17.59 14.98 6.49
C VAL A 170 -17.95 14.86 7.95
N THR A 171 -18.79 15.80 8.40
CA THR A 171 -19.20 16.00 9.79
C THR A 171 -18.02 16.41 10.68
N THR A 172 -17.37 17.51 10.33
CA THR A 172 -16.20 18.08 11.05
C THR A 172 -16.42 18.09 12.56
N GLU A 173 -17.58 18.62 12.99
CA GLU A 173 -18.04 18.79 14.36
C GLU A 173 -18.41 17.48 15.08
N CYS A 174 -18.50 16.37 14.35
CA CYS A 174 -18.95 15.07 14.85
C CYS A 174 -17.90 13.98 14.61
N CYS A 175 -17.92 13.29 13.47
CA CYS A 175 -17.11 12.09 13.28
C CYS A 175 -15.63 12.40 13.09
N VAL A 176 -15.31 13.51 12.40
CA VAL A 176 -13.92 13.98 12.26
C VAL A 176 -13.36 14.37 13.62
N ASN A 177 -14.05 15.24 14.37
CA ASN A 177 -13.63 15.66 15.72
C ASN A 177 -13.53 14.48 16.70
N GLY A 178 -14.53 13.61 16.76
CA GLY A 178 -14.53 12.44 17.64
C GLY A 178 -13.35 11.52 17.34
N THR A 179 -13.09 11.24 16.07
CA THR A 179 -11.96 10.41 15.63
C THR A 179 -10.62 11.07 15.91
N PHE A 180 -10.50 12.37 15.64
CA PHE A 180 -9.29 13.15 15.89
C PHE A 180 -8.90 13.09 17.37
N ARG A 181 -9.84 13.35 18.28
CA ARG A 181 -9.57 13.35 19.73
C ARG A 181 -9.20 11.96 20.22
N GLU A 182 -9.92 10.94 19.75
CA GLU A 182 -9.60 9.55 20.09
C GLU A 182 -8.22 9.11 19.55
N ALA A 183 -7.79 9.61 18.39
CA ALA A 183 -6.47 9.37 17.85
C ALA A 183 -5.38 10.07 18.68
N ALA A 184 -5.59 11.33 19.04
CA ALA A 184 -4.67 12.10 19.87
C ALA A 184 -4.45 11.42 21.23
N ASP A 185 -5.52 10.98 21.90
CA ASP A 185 -5.46 10.23 23.18
C ASP A 185 -4.69 8.89 23.06
N ARG A 186 -4.60 8.33 21.84
CA ARG A 186 -3.85 7.10 21.53
C ARG A 186 -2.40 7.37 21.10
N GLY A 187 -1.97 8.63 21.10
CA GLY A 187 -0.60 9.04 20.80
C GLY A 187 -0.29 9.25 19.31
N PHE A 188 -1.31 9.43 18.47
CA PHE A 188 -1.08 9.82 17.07
C PHE A 188 -0.98 11.34 16.92
N GLU A 189 -0.02 11.79 16.12
CA GLU A 189 0.12 13.19 15.72
C GLU A 189 -0.92 13.51 14.63
N CYS A 190 -1.94 14.30 14.95
CA CYS A 190 -3.10 14.48 14.10
C CYS A 190 -3.18 15.89 13.49
N CYS A 191 -3.43 15.97 12.19
CA CYS A 191 -3.69 17.21 11.48
C CYS A 191 -4.95 17.11 10.62
N VAL A 192 -5.95 17.95 10.88
CA VAL A 192 -7.14 18.05 10.02
C VAL A 192 -6.84 18.96 8.83
N LEU A 193 -7.22 18.51 7.63
CA LEU A 193 -7.16 19.30 6.40
C LEU A 193 -8.44 20.12 6.26
N SER A 194 -8.37 21.41 6.58
CA SER A 194 -9.54 22.29 6.73
C SER A 194 -10.36 22.46 5.44
N ASP A 195 -9.71 22.37 4.28
CA ASP A 195 -10.33 22.46 2.95
C ASP A 195 -10.75 21.09 2.38
N CYS A 196 -10.52 20.02 3.14
CA CYS A 196 -10.96 18.65 2.86
C CYS A 196 -11.91 18.13 3.95
N THR A 197 -12.48 19.04 4.76
CA THR A 197 -13.49 18.70 5.76
C THR A 197 -14.66 19.66 5.70
N SER A 198 -15.87 19.17 5.96
CA SER A 198 -17.08 19.99 6.03
C SER A 198 -18.13 19.36 6.94
N GLY A 199 -19.18 20.12 7.23
CA GLY A 199 -20.27 19.73 8.12
C GLY A 199 -21.54 20.50 7.79
N PHE A 200 -22.66 20.08 8.35
CA PHE A 200 -23.97 20.62 7.99
C PHE A 200 -24.29 21.94 8.72
N ASP A 201 -23.38 22.42 9.58
CA ASP A 201 -23.39 23.76 10.18
C ASP A 201 -22.00 24.40 10.11
N ALA A 202 -21.86 25.44 9.27
CA ALA A 202 -20.58 26.10 9.05
C ALA A 202 -20.00 26.77 10.32
N SER A 203 -20.85 27.24 11.24
CA SER A 203 -20.39 27.81 12.51
C SER A 203 -19.76 26.74 13.38
N PHE A 204 -20.37 25.56 13.44
CA PHE A 204 -19.82 24.44 14.20
C PHE A 204 -18.54 23.89 13.59
N VAL A 205 -18.44 23.84 12.26
CA VAL A 205 -17.20 23.48 11.56
C VAL A 205 -16.06 24.42 11.97
N SER A 206 -16.25 25.75 11.87
CA SER A 206 -15.21 26.73 12.21
C SER A 206 -14.74 26.61 13.66
N LYS A 207 -15.69 26.59 14.60
CA LYS A 207 -15.40 26.47 16.04
C LYS A 207 -14.69 25.17 16.38
N THR A 208 -15.06 24.08 15.71
CA THR A 208 -14.39 22.80 15.88
C THR A 208 -12.95 22.88 15.42
N LEU A 209 -12.67 23.40 14.23
CA LEU A 209 -11.29 23.54 13.74
C LEU A 209 -10.44 24.46 14.63
N GLU A 210 -11.01 25.53 15.15
CA GLU A 210 -10.33 26.41 16.13
C GLU A 210 -9.99 25.65 17.42
N MET A 211 -10.93 24.88 17.95
CA MET A 211 -10.74 24.04 19.13
C MET A 211 -9.68 22.96 18.90
N LEU A 212 -9.63 22.31 17.73
CA LEU A 212 -8.70 21.21 17.45
C LEU A 212 -7.22 21.64 17.43
N CYS A 213 -6.93 22.91 17.16
CA CYS A 213 -5.57 23.44 17.16
C CYS A 213 -5.30 24.47 18.26
N SER A 214 -6.15 24.52 19.30
CA SER A 214 -5.99 25.45 20.42
C SER A 214 -4.99 24.96 21.48
N TYR A 215 -4.75 25.78 22.50
CA TYR A 215 -3.87 25.49 23.64
C TYR A 215 -2.48 25.03 23.20
N ASP A 216 -1.87 25.77 22.27
CA ASP A 216 -0.51 25.54 21.78
C ASP A 216 -0.27 24.12 21.22
N GLY A 217 -1.34 23.48 20.73
CA GLY A 217 -1.28 22.20 20.01
C GLY A 217 -1.58 21.02 20.90
N LEU A 218 -2.13 21.25 22.09
CA LEU A 218 -2.52 20.21 23.05
C LEU A 218 -3.36 19.09 22.40
N PHE A 219 -4.24 19.45 21.46
CA PHE A 219 -5.08 18.48 20.76
C PHE A 219 -4.49 18.05 19.41
N GLY A 220 -3.79 18.94 18.71
CA GLY A 220 -3.11 18.67 17.45
C GLY A 220 -3.17 19.86 16.49
N TYR A 221 -3.34 19.58 15.20
CA TYR A 221 -3.08 20.55 14.14
C TYR A 221 -4.26 20.73 13.18
N VAL A 222 -4.31 21.90 12.54
CA VAL A 222 -5.18 22.19 11.41
C VAL A 222 -4.36 22.87 10.31
N ALA A 223 -4.49 22.40 9.07
CA ALA A 223 -3.82 22.98 7.90
C ALA A 223 -4.74 22.96 6.67
N SER A 224 -4.44 23.78 5.66
CA SER A 224 -5.00 23.57 4.32
C SER A 224 -4.17 22.53 3.57
N SER A 225 -4.82 21.77 2.67
CA SER A 225 -4.17 20.83 1.77
C SER A 225 -3.21 21.48 0.75
N LYS A 226 -3.25 22.80 0.58
CA LYS A 226 -2.49 23.53 -0.46
C LYS A 226 -1.00 23.15 -0.48
N GLU A 227 -0.31 23.19 0.65
CA GLU A 227 1.13 22.88 0.72
C GLU A 227 1.42 21.40 0.47
N LEU A 228 0.48 20.51 0.78
CA LEU A 228 0.60 19.08 0.46
C LEU A 228 0.52 18.87 -1.06
N LEU A 229 -0.45 19.51 -1.72
CA LEU A 229 -0.63 19.45 -3.17
C LEU A 229 0.55 20.11 -3.93
N GLU A 230 1.11 21.21 -3.42
CA GLU A 230 2.28 21.87 -4.02
C GLU A 230 3.53 20.99 -3.94
N LYS A 231 3.72 20.26 -2.83
CA LYS A 231 4.82 19.29 -2.71
C LYS A 231 4.71 18.17 -3.74
N GLU A 232 3.51 17.83 -4.18
CA GLU A 232 3.32 16.86 -5.25
C GLU A 232 3.85 17.37 -6.59
N ALA A 233 3.60 18.62 -6.96
CA ALA A 233 4.10 19.19 -8.21
C ALA A 233 5.65 19.15 -8.29
N MET A 234 6.32 19.27 -7.14
CA MET A 234 7.78 19.12 -7.03
C MET A 234 8.24 17.65 -7.07
N VAL A 235 7.33 16.70 -6.81
CA VAL A 235 7.57 15.25 -6.84
C VAL A 235 7.25 14.68 -8.20
N GLN A 236 6.21 15.12 -8.89
CA GLN A 236 5.88 14.68 -10.25
C GLN A 236 7.03 14.91 -11.24
N SER A 237 7.87 15.94 -11.02
CA SER A 237 9.09 16.14 -11.82
C SER A 237 10.22 15.14 -11.51
N LYS A 238 10.13 14.40 -10.39
CA LYS A 238 11.09 13.37 -9.96
C LYS A 238 10.54 11.94 -9.91
N ASP A 239 9.22 11.76 -9.83
CA ASP A 239 8.50 10.51 -9.51
C ASP A 239 7.57 10.08 -10.66
N SER A 240 7.85 10.53 -11.89
CA SER A 240 7.38 9.93 -13.14
C SER A 240 7.89 8.48 -13.35
N GLN A 241 8.37 7.86 -12.26
CA GLN A 241 9.19 6.67 -12.11
C GLN A 241 8.43 5.55 -11.38
N ASP A 242 7.40 5.00 -12.03
CA ASP A 242 7.18 3.54 -11.94
C ASP A 242 8.07 2.86 -12.99
N GLU A 243 9.38 3.15 -12.90
CA GLU A 243 10.40 2.92 -13.94
C GLU A 243 10.59 1.42 -14.26
N LEU A 244 10.15 0.52 -13.37
CA LEU A 244 10.30 -0.93 -13.51
C LEU A 244 8.97 -1.70 -13.45
N SER A 245 7.81 -1.05 -13.60
CA SER A 245 6.56 -1.81 -13.77
C SER A 245 6.62 -2.64 -15.06
N ILE A 246 6.14 -3.88 -15.00
CA ILE A 246 6.14 -4.82 -16.13
C ILE A 246 5.38 -4.21 -17.31
N SER A 247 4.19 -3.65 -17.09
CA SER A 247 3.37 -3.10 -18.18
C SER A 247 4.06 -1.90 -18.84
N ARG A 248 4.62 -0.98 -18.04
CA ARG A 248 5.33 0.20 -18.56
C ARG A 248 6.57 -0.19 -19.36
N LEU A 249 7.39 -1.10 -18.83
CA LEU A 249 8.58 -1.57 -19.52
C LEU A 249 8.21 -2.24 -20.83
N GLN A 250 7.19 -3.11 -20.83
CA GLN A 250 6.68 -3.73 -22.05
C GLN A 250 6.21 -2.70 -23.09
N GLU A 251 5.45 -1.67 -22.68
CA GLU A 251 5.03 -0.57 -23.55
C GLU A 251 6.24 0.18 -24.13
N GLY A 252 7.23 0.50 -23.29
CA GLY A 252 8.45 1.18 -23.71
C GLY A 252 9.28 0.36 -24.69
N PHE A 253 9.40 -0.96 -24.48
CA PHE A 253 10.08 -1.86 -25.41
C PHE A 253 9.34 -1.96 -26.75
N ARG A 254 8.00 -2.09 -26.74
CA ARG A 254 7.18 -2.13 -27.97
C ARG A 254 7.26 -0.81 -28.74
N ALA A 255 7.32 0.32 -28.04
CA ALA A 255 7.45 1.64 -28.65
C ALA A 255 8.89 1.97 -29.08
N GLY A 256 9.89 1.16 -28.68
CA GLY A 256 11.31 1.44 -28.91
C GLY A 256 11.85 2.63 -28.10
N SER A 257 11.10 3.13 -27.12
CA SER A 257 11.49 4.26 -26.27
C SER A 257 12.35 3.86 -25.07
N ILE A 258 12.36 2.57 -24.73
CA ILE A 258 13.20 1.96 -23.69
C ILE A 258 13.90 0.76 -24.31
N ARG A 259 15.16 0.52 -23.96
CA ARG A 259 15.89 -0.71 -24.31
C ARG A 259 16.28 -1.53 -23.08
N PRO A 260 16.43 -2.87 -23.19
CA PRO A 260 16.87 -3.70 -22.07
C PRO A 260 18.16 -3.21 -21.41
N VAL A 261 19.13 -2.68 -22.18
CA VAL A 261 20.38 -2.14 -21.61
C VAL A 261 20.16 -0.89 -20.76
N ASP A 262 19.16 -0.06 -21.09
CA ASP A 262 18.82 1.12 -20.31
C ASP A 262 18.26 0.68 -18.94
N VAL A 263 17.44 -0.37 -18.94
CA VAL A 263 16.90 -0.98 -17.72
C VAL A 263 18.01 -1.58 -16.87
N ALA A 264 18.97 -2.31 -17.48
CA ALA A 264 20.14 -2.84 -16.77
C ALA A 264 20.90 -1.73 -16.02
N LYS A 265 21.19 -0.60 -16.69
CA LYS A 265 21.88 0.55 -16.11
C LYS A 265 21.10 1.17 -14.95
N VAL A 266 19.80 1.38 -15.13
CA VAL A 266 18.91 1.91 -14.08
C VAL A 266 18.90 0.99 -12.86
N VAL A 267 18.77 -0.31 -13.07
CA VAL A 267 18.77 -1.33 -12.00
C VAL A 267 20.09 -1.33 -11.23
N SER A 268 21.23 -1.36 -11.92
CA SER A 268 22.56 -1.27 -11.30
C SER A 268 22.73 -0.01 -10.45
N GLN A 269 22.36 1.15 -10.99
CA GLN A 269 22.43 2.43 -10.27
C GLN A 269 21.55 2.44 -9.01
N ARG A 270 20.32 1.94 -9.11
CA ARG A 270 19.38 1.84 -7.98
C ARG A 270 19.93 0.92 -6.89
N ILE A 271 20.46 -0.23 -7.26
CA ILE A 271 21.06 -1.18 -6.31
C ILE A 271 22.26 -0.54 -5.60
N ALA A 272 23.16 0.09 -6.35
CA ALA A 272 24.33 0.76 -5.78
C ALA A 272 23.94 1.85 -4.76
N GLN A 273 22.93 2.65 -5.07
CA GLN A 273 22.41 3.68 -4.16
C GLN A 273 21.73 3.08 -2.93
N TYR A 274 20.91 2.04 -3.11
CA TYR A 274 20.17 1.43 -2.00
C TYR A 274 21.07 0.63 -1.04
N ARG A 275 22.22 0.14 -1.51
CA ARG A 275 23.21 -0.57 -0.68
C ARG A 275 23.67 0.25 0.52
N ALA A 276 23.70 1.58 0.42
CA ALA A 276 23.99 2.48 1.54
C ALA A 276 22.88 2.50 2.61
N LYS A 277 21.64 2.18 2.24
CA LYS A 277 20.49 2.05 3.17
C LYS A 277 20.43 0.65 3.78
N ASP A 278 20.62 -0.38 2.97
CA ASP A 278 20.57 -1.77 3.39
C ASP A 278 21.51 -2.65 2.53
N PRO A 279 22.67 -3.06 3.06
CA PRO A 279 23.61 -3.88 2.32
C PRO A 279 23.25 -5.39 2.33
N ALA A 280 22.25 -5.82 3.10
CA ALA A 280 22.00 -7.24 3.40
C ALA A 280 21.01 -7.92 2.44
N ILE A 281 20.54 -7.24 1.38
CA ILE A 281 19.50 -7.74 0.47
C ILE A 281 19.99 -8.91 -0.39
N TRP A 282 21.26 -8.91 -0.77
CA TRP A 282 21.79 -9.78 -1.82
C TRP A 282 22.84 -10.75 -1.28
N THR A 283 22.77 -12.00 -1.73
CA THR A 283 23.85 -13.00 -1.56
C THR A 283 24.78 -13.02 -2.77
N PHE A 284 24.24 -12.69 -3.95
CA PHE A 284 24.97 -12.53 -5.20
C PHE A 284 24.32 -11.45 -6.05
N LEU A 285 25.13 -10.66 -6.75
CA LEU A 285 24.69 -9.69 -7.77
C LEU A 285 25.56 -9.90 -9.00
N ARG A 286 24.96 -9.82 -10.19
CA ARG A 286 25.73 -9.63 -11.42
C ARG A 286 26.50 -8.32 -11.34
N THR A 287 27.67 -8.29 -11.97
CA THR A 287 28.35 -7.01 -12.19
C THR A 287 27.56 -6.16 -13.18
N ASP A 288 27.78 -4.84 -13.18
CA ASP A 288 27.15 -3.94 -14.14
C ASP A 288 27.44 -4.38 -15.59
N HIS A 289 28.69 -4.81 -15.84
CA HIS A 289 29.10 -5.37 -17.13
C HIS A 289 28.29 -6.63 -17.50
N ASP A 290 28.18 -7.62 -16.61
CA ASP A 290 27.48 -8.88 -16.90
C ASP A 290 25.96 -8.70 -17.06
N LEU A 291 25.40 -7.67 -16.43
CA LEU A 291 23.99 -7.32 -16.55
C LEU A 291 23.73 -6.60 -17.89
N GLU A 292 24.60 -5.67 -18.29
CA GLU A 292 24.54 -5.01 -19.59
C GLU A 292 24.78 -6.01 -20.74
N GLU A 293 25.73 -6.94 -20.60
CA GLU A 293 25.99 -7.98 -21.59
C GLU A 293 24.76 -8.89 -21.78
N ALA A 294 24.12 -9.31 -20.69
CA ALA A 294 22.88 -10.10 -20.75
C ALA A 294 21.74 -9.32 -21.43
N ALA A 295 21.63 -8.02 -21.16
CA ALA A 295 20.64 -7.16 -21.81
C ALA A 295 20.90 -7.03 -23.33
N HIS A 296 22.16 -6.84 -23.73
CA HIS A 296 22.53 -6.84 -25.15
C HIS A 296 22.31 -8.18 -25.83
N ALA A 297 22.51 -9.30 -25.13
CA ALA A 297 22.21 -10.62 -25.64
C ALA A 297 20.71 -10.80 -25.90
N LEU A 298 19.83 -10.27 -25.03
CA LEU A 298 18.38 -10.24 -25.26
C LEU A 298 18.03 -9.39 -26.50
N GLU A 299 18.59 -8.19 -26.61
CA GLU A 299 18.39 -7.32 -27.80
C GLU A 299 18.77 -8.03 -29.10
N LYS A 300 19.92 -8.73 -29.10
CA LYS A 300 20.40 -9.47 -30.26
C LYS A 300 19.49 -10.66 -30.57
N ARG A 301 19.07 -11.41 -29.55
CA ARG A 301 18.21 -12.60 -29.70
C ARG A 301 16.86 -12.28 -30.31
N PHE A 302 16.26 -11.13 -29.95
CA PHE A 302 14.90 -10.78 -30.36
C PHE A 302 14.81 -9.63 -31.38
N LYS A 303 15.92 -9.22 -32.00
CA LYS A 303 15.97 -8.06 -32.94
C LYS A 303 14.91 -8.08 -34.04
N ASN A 304 14.58 -9.26 -34.56
CA ASN A 304 13.61 -9.47 -35.65
C ASN A 304 12.52 -10.49 -35.26
N GLU A 305 12.37 -10.77 -33.97
CA GLU A 305 11.41 -11.75 -33.46
C GLU A 305 10.34 -11.01 -32.63
N PRO A 306 9.15 -11.61 -32.44
CA PRO A 306 8.19 -11.09 -31.47
C PRO A 306 8.81 -11.01 -30.08
N LEU A 307 8.62 -9.88 -29.39
CA LEU A 307 9.13 -9.71 -28.03
C LEU A 307 8.40 -10.67 -27.07
N PRO A 308 9.12 -11.48 -26.28
CA PRO A 308 8.49 -12.42 -25.36
C PRO A 308 7.86 -11.69 -24.16
N PRO A 309 6.99 -12.37 -23.38
CA PRO A 309 6.18 -11.73 -22.35
C PRO A 309 6.97 -11.02 -21.24
N LEU A 310 8.20 -11.43 -20.94
CA LEU A 310 9.04 -10.81 -19.92
C LEU A 310 10.32 -10.20 -20.51
N TYR A 311 10.31 -9.86 -21.82
CA TYR A 311 11.46 -9.27 -22.51
C TYR A 311 12.09 -8.11 -21.72
N GLY A 312 13.34 -8.27 -21.30
CA GLY A 312 14.11 -7.23 -20.60
C GLY A 312 13.62 -6.90 -19.19
N ILE A 313 12.63 -7.62 -18.65
CA ILE A 313 12.07 -7.34 -17.31
C ILE A 313 13.05 -7.83 -16.23
N PRO A 314 13.60 -6.95 -15.37
CA PRO A 314 14.59 -7.34 -14.37
C PRO A 314 13.95 -8.09 -13.22
N PHE A 315 14.54 -9.22 -12.84
CA PHE A 315 14.06 -10.05 -11.73
C PHE A 315 15.19 -10.60 -10.87
N ALA A 316 14.86 -10.91 -9.62
CA ALA A 316 15.75 -11.55 -8.67
C ALA A 316 15.26 -12.93 -8.26
N VAL A 317 16.18 -13.78 -7.79
CA VAL A 317 15.88 -15.16 -7.38
C VAL A 317 16.31 -15.36 -5.95
N LYS A 318 15.49 -15.98 -5.10
CA LYS A 318 15.90 -16.33 -3.73
C LYS A 318 17.08 -17.31 -3.75
N ASP A 319 18.00 -17.15 -2.80
CA ASP A 319 19.27 -17.87 -2.82
C ASP A 319 19.15 -19.41 -2.84
N ASN A 320 18.03 -19.96 -2.37
CA ASN A 320 17.78 -21.40 -2.33
C ASN A 320 17.13 -21.96 -3.62
N ILE A 321 17.00 -21.16 -4.70
CA ILE A 321 16.48 -21.58 -6.01
C ILE A 321 17.60 -21.52 -7.06
N ASP A 322 17.96 -22.63 -7.67
CA ASP A 322 19.14 -22.77 -8.53
C ASP A 322 19.13 -21.86 -9.77
N VAL A 323 20.30 -21.28 -10.05
CA VAL A 323 20.63 -20.53 -11.27
C VAL A 323 21.99 -21.04 -11.74
N ALA A 324 22.07 -21.55 -12.96
CA ALA A 324 23.26 -22.19 -13.50
C ALA A 324 24.50 -21.28 -13.38
N GLY A 325 25.60 -21.84 -12.87
CA GLY A 325 26.86 -21.12 -12.70
C GLY A 325 26.89 -20.13 -11.52
N VAL A 326 25.78 -19.96 -10.78
CA VAL A 326 25.70 -19.05 -9.62
C VAL A 326 25.54 -19.88 -8.35
N ARG A 327 26.43 -19.66 -7.38
CA ARG A 327 26.44 -20.42 -6.12
C ARG A 327 25.10 -20.32 -5.39
N THR A 328 24.46 -21.46 -5.15
CA THR A 328 23.30 -21.63 -4.27
C THR A 328 23.82 -21.96 -2.88
N THR A 329 23.52 -21.12 -1.87
CA THR A 329 24.01 -21.33 -0.50
C THR A 329 22.89 -21.64 0.49
N ALA A 330 21.66 -21.23 0.19
CA ALA A 330 20.56 -21.18 1.14
C ALA A 330 20.95 -20.46 2.46
N ALA A 331 21.78 -19.42 2.34
CA ALA A 331 22.41 -18.72 3.47
C ALA A 331 23.23 -19.62 4.42
N CYS A 332 23.74 -20.75 3.93
CA CYS A 332 24.56 -21.71 4.66
C CYS A 332 25.81 -22.07 3.83
N ASP A 333 26.94 -21.40 4.10
CA ASP A 333 28.16 -21.55 3.30
C ASP A 333 28.67 -23.01 3.22
N ALA A 334 28.51 -23.77 4.32
CA ALA A 334 28.87 -25.19 4.40
C ALA A 334 27.99 -26.11 3.53
N TYR A 335 26.78 -25.68 3.15
CA TYR A 335 25.87 -26.42 2.25
C TYR A 335 26.08 -26.05 0.77
N ALA A 336 26.79 -24.97 0.51
CA ALA A 336 26.73 -24.31 -0.79
C ALA A 336 27.31 -25.16 -1.94
N TYR A 337 26.69 -25.02 -3.11
CA TYR A 337 27.13 -25.65 -4.36
C TYR A 337 26.87 -24.71 -5.54
N THR A 338 27.51 -24.96 -6.68
CA THR A 338 27.23 -24.26 -7.93
C THR A 338 26.46 -25.20 -8.85
N PRO A 339 25.18 -24.95 -9.14
CA PRO A 339 24.39 -25.81 -10.00
C PRO A 339 24.83 -25.66 -11.47
N GLU A 340 24.80 -26.77 -12.20
CA GLU A 340 25.05 -26.79 -13.66
C GLU A 340 23.82 -26.38 -14.47
N LYS A 341 22.63 -26.47 -13.88
CA LYS A 341 21.34 -26.18 -14.52
C LYS A 341 20.55 -25.18 -13.68
N ASN A 342 19.71 -24.39 -14.34
CA ASN A 342 18.75 -23.55 -13.64
C ASN A 342 17.67 -24.42 -12.98
N ALA A 343 16.97 -23.85 -12.01
CA ALA A 343 15.65 -24.35 -11.63
C ALA A 343 14.68 -24.20 -12.83
N LYS A 344 13.72 -25.12 -12.97
CA LYS A 344 12.77 -25.11 -14.11
C LYS A 344 12.03 -23.77 -14.25
N VAL A 345 11.58 -23.20 -13.13
CA VAL A 345 10.92 -21.89 -13.12
C VAL A 345 11.84 -20.76 -13.58
N VAL A 346 13.16 -20.87 -13.34
CA VAL A 346 14.14 -19.87 -13.79
C VAL A 346 14.34 -19.99 -15.29
N ASP A 347 14.41 -21.21 -15.84
CA ASP A 347 14.43 -21.43 -17.29
C ASP A 347 13.19 -20.81 -17.95
N ASP A 348 11.99 -21.08 -17.43
CA ASP A 348 10.74 -20.54 -17.97
C ASP A 348 10.74 -19.00 -18.06
N LEU A 349 11.26 -18.33 -17.03
CA LEU A 349 11.37 -16.87 -17.01
C LEU A 349 12.45 -16.34 -17.96
N LEU A 350 13.61 -17.00 -18.03
CA LEU A 350 14.70 -16.61 -18.93
C LEU A 350 14.33 -16.83 -20.41
N GLU A 351 13.63 -17.92 -20.72
CA GLU A 351 13.08 -18.19 -22.05
C GLU A 351 12.02 -17.16 -22.46
N ALA A 352 11.21 -16.71 -21.50
CA ALA A 352 10.30 -15.59 -21.66
C ALA A 352 11.00 -14.21 -21.73
N GLY A 353 12.34 -14.17 -21.72
CA GLY A 353 13.15 -12.98 -21.93
C GLY A 353 13.41 -12.13 -20.69
N ALA A 354 13.12 -12.64 -19.49
CA ALA A 354 13.41 -11.93 -18.24
C ALA A 354 14.92 -11.74 -18.02
N LEU A 355 15.29 -10.61 -17.40
CA LEU A 355 16.68 -10.24 -17.14
C LEU A 355 17.06 -10.56 -15.68
N PHE A 356 17.87 -11.61 -15.49
CA PHE A 356 18.29 -12.03 -14.16
C PHE A 356 19.33 -11.08 -13.54
N VAL A 357 18.98 -10.49 -12.39
CA VAL A 357 19.81 -9.47 -11.70
C VAL A 357 20.73 -10.09 -10.65
N GLY A 358 20.24 -11.03 -9.85
CA GLY A 358 21.00 -11.59 -8.75
C GLY A 358 20.22 -12.48 -7.80
N LYS A 359 20.92 -13.01 -6.79
CA LYS A 359 20.38 -13.88 -5.75
C LYS A 359 20.11 -13.08 -4.49
N THR A 360 18.94 -13.27 -3.91
CA THR A 360 18.46 -12.53 -2.75
C THR A 360 18.61 -13.33 -1.46
N ASN A 361 18.96 -12.61 -0.40
CA ASN A 361 19.14 -13.12 0.95
C ASN A 361 17.84 -13.67 1.54
N LEU A 362 17.97 -14.54 2.54
CA LEU A 362 16.91 -15.32 3.15
C LEU A 362 17.26 -15.70 4.59
N ASP A 363 16.26 -16.09 5.39
CA ASP A 363 16.56 -16.89 6.58
C ASP A 363 17.20 -18.22 6.16
N GLN A 364 18.31 -18.55 6.81
CA GLN A 364 19.15 -19.71 6.54
C GLN A 364 18.33 -21.00 6.44
N LEU A 365 18.57 -21.74 5.36
CA LEU A 365 17.85 -22.97 4.97
C LEU A 365 16.33 -22.78 4.85
N ALA A 366 15.88 -21.54 4.60
CA ALA A 366 14.49 -21.12 4.63
C ALA A 366 13.77 -21.38 5.98
N THR A 367 14.54 -21.58 7.07
CA THR A 367 14.01 -21.83 8.42
C THR A 367 13.87 -20.52 9.21
N GLY A 368 12.83 -19.75 8.93
CA GLY A 368 12.58 -18.51 9.67
C GLY A 368 11.48 -17.68 9.05
N LEU A 369 10.94 -16.74 9.82
CA LEU A 369 9.86 -15.86 9.40
C LEU A 369 10.14 -14.37 9.66
N SER A 370 11.32 -14.04 10.18
CA SER A 370 11.72 -12.66 10.48
C SER A 370 12.71 -12.08 9.46
N GLY A 371 13.44 -12.91 8.71
CA GLY A 371 14.50 -12.47 7.81
C GLY A 371 15.82 -12.16 8.51
N CYS A 372 15.95 -12.51 9.81
CA CYS A 372 17.10 -12.15 10.63
C CYS A 372 18.19 -13.23 10.73
N ARG A 373 17.92 -14.46 10.28
CA ARG A 373 18.83 -15.61 10.43
C ARG A 373 19.71 -15.78 9.19
N SER A 374 20.68 -14.89 8.95
CA SER A 374 21.58 -15.03 7.80
C SER A 374 22.99 -14.54 8.08
N PRO A 375 24.04 -15.24 7.60
CA PRO A 375 25.43 -14.78 7.72
C PRO A 375 25.72 -13.57 6.80
N TYR A 376 24.84 -13.25 5.86
CA TYR A 376 24.94 -12.09 4.96
C TYR A 376 24.38 -10.79 5.59
N GLY A 377 24.10 -10.82 6.90
CA GLY A 377 23.32 -9.79 7.58
C GLY A 377 21.82 -9.99 7.36
N TYR A 378 21.00 -9.11 7.92
CA TYR A 378 19.54 -9.18 7.80
C TYR A 378 18.96 -7.95 7.08
N PRO A 379 18.10 -8.15 6.08
CA PRO A 379 17.35 -7.05 5.48
C PRO A 379 16.38 -6.40 6.48
N ARG A 380 16.13 -5.10 6.31
CA ARG A 380 15.15 -4.31 7.07
C ARG A 380 13.89 -4.04 6.25
N SER A 381 12.76 -3.81 6.92
CA SER A 381 11.54 -3.39 6.24
C SER A 381 11.78 -2.09 5.45
N VAL A 382 11.22 -2.00 4.24
CA VAL A 382 11.34 -0.80 3.39
C VAL A 382 10.77 0.46 4.05
N PHE A 383 9.76 0.29 4.92
CA PHE A 383 9.09 1.34 5.68
C PHE A 383 9.83 1.75 6.95
N SER A 384 10.69 0.88 7.50
CA SER A 384 11.32 1.17 8.79
C SER A 384 12.60 0.37 9.03
N LYS A 385 13.71 1.09 9.27
CA LYS A 385 15.00 0.51 9.66
C LYS A 385 14.96 -0.22 11.02
N LYS A 386 13.95 0.05 11.85
CA LYS A 386 13.78 -0.56 13.18
C LYS A 386 13.03 -1.89 13.13
N HIS A 387 12.32 -2.18 12.03
CA HIS A 387 11.49 -3.35 11.89
C HIS A 387 12.14 -4.39 10.98
N VAL A 388 11.81 -5.65 11.24
CA VAL A 388 12.28 -6.79 10.46
C VAL A 388 11.65 -6.78 9.07
N ALA A 389 12.36 -7.28 8.05
CA ALA A 389 11.79 -7.43 6.71
C ALA A 389 10.75 -8.57 6.62
N GLY A 390 10.71 -9.47 7.61
CA GLY A 390 9.97 -10.73 7.50
C GLY A 390 10.77 -11.74 6.70
N GLY A 391 10.38 -13.01 6.76
CA GLY A 391 11.14 -14.09 6.15
C GLY A 391 10.30 -15.32 5.81
N SER A 392 10.88 -16.34 5.19
CA SER A 392 12.31 -16.43 4.87
C SER A 392 12.70 -15.73 3.57
N SER A 393 11.77 -15.27 2.73
CA SER A 393 12.10 -14.56 1.46
C SER A 393 12.38 -13.07 1.67
N SER A 394 13.25 -12.74 2.64
CA SER A 394 13.49 -11.38 3.12
C SER A 394 14.10 -10.47 2.05
N GLY A 395 15.21 -10.89 1.44
CA GLY A 395 15.87 -10.14 0.38
C GLY A 395 14.97 -9.98 -0.86
N SER A 396 14.24 -11.03 -1.23
CA SER A 396 13.31 -10.99 -2.38
C SER A 396 12.23 -9.92 -2.18
N SER A 397 11.65 -9.84 -0.98
CA SER A 397 10.60 -8.87 -0.70
C SER A 397 11.12 -7.45 -0.59
N VAL A 398 12.31 -7.25 -0.02
CA VAL A 398 12.92 -5.91 0.07
C VAL A 398 13.36 -5.43 -1.31
N ALA A 399 13.93 -6.31 -2.15
CA ALA A 399 14.33 -5.96 -3.51
C ALA A 399 13.16 -5.43 -4.35
N VAL A 400 11.98 -6.05 -4.24
CA VAL A 400 10.76 -5.59 -4.91
C VAL A 400 10.19 -4.34 -4.24
N GLY A 401 10.04 -4.34 -2.91
CA GLY A 401 9.45 -3.21 -2.17
C GLY A 401 10.27 -1.92 -2.27
N ALA A 402 11.58 -2.04 -2.48
CA ALA A 402 12.49 -0.93 -2.74
C ALA A 402 12.62 -0.56 -4.24
N ARG A 403 11.85 -1.21 -5.12
CA ARG A 403 11.86 -1.02 -6.58
C ARG A 403 13.24 -1.20 -7.22
N LEU A 404 14.01 -2.18 -6.73
CA LEU A 404 15.33 -2.55 -7.27
C LEU A 404 15.20 -3.55 -8.43
N VAL A 405 14.12 -4.31 -8.46
CA VAL A 405 13.72 -5.23 -9.52
C VAL A 405 12.20 -5.17 -9.71
N SER A 406 11.70 -5.62 -10.86
CA SER A 406 10.27 -5.62 -11.17
C SER A 406 9.52 -6.70 -10.37
N PHE A 407 10.15 -7.87 -10.21
CA PHE A 407 9.61 -8.96 -9.42
C PHE A 407 10.75 -9.84 -8.89
N ALA A 408 10.43 -10.73 -7.95
CA ALA A 408 11.37 -11.72 -7.46
C ALA A 408 10.72 -13.08 -7.20
N LEU A 409 11.48 -14.15 -7.40
CA LEU A 409 11.12 -15.47 -6.92
C LEU A 409 11.50 -15.63 -5.45
N GLY A 410 10.55 -16.13 -4.66
CA GLY A 410 10.73 -16.54 -3.28
C GLY A 410 10.27 -17.98 -3.06
N THR A 411 10.19 -18.39 -1.80
CA THR A 411 9.59 -19.67 -1.42
C THR A 411 8.65 -19.48 -0.25
N ASP A 412 7.58 -20.28 -0.19
CA ASP A 412 6.56 -20.26 0.86
C ASP A 412 6.24 -21.67 1.31
N THR A 413 6.82 -22.07 2.45
CA THR A 413 6.53 -23.32 3.15
C THR A 413 5.39 -23.14 4.15
N ALA A 414 5.46 -22.07 4.95
CA ALA A 414 4.52 -21.75 6.01
C ALA A 414 4.27 -20.24 6.13
N GLY A 415 4.27 -19.52 5.01
CA GLY A 415 4.13 -18.06 4.94
C GLY A 415 5.37 -17.33 4.45
N SER A 416 6.44 -18.06 4.10
CA SER A 416 7.75 -17.46 3.80
C SER A 416 7.81 -16.57 2.56
N GLY A 417 6.76 -16.55 1.72
CA GLY A 417 6.58 -15.59 0.64
C GLY A 417 5.57 -14.49 1.02
N ARG A 418 4.47 -14.86 1.69
CA ARG A 418 3.39 -13.94 2.08
C ARG A 418 3.74 -12.99 3.23
N VAL A 419 4.43 -13.47 4.26
CA VAL A 419 4.80 -12.68 5.45
C VAL A 419 5.77 -11.55 5.11
N PRO A 420 6.93 -11.81 4.46
CA PRO A 420 7.83 -10.71 4.10
C PRO A 420 7.16 -9.74 3.13
N ALA A 421 6.31 -10.22 2.21
CA ALA A 421 5.56 -9.37 1.30
C ALA A 421 4.64 -8.37 2.04
N ALA A 422 3.89 -8.85 3.04
CA ALA A 422 3.05 -8.00 3.88
C ALA A 422 3.86 -6.92 4.63
N PHE A 423 5.07 -7.25 5.08
CA PHE A 423 5.93 -6.32 5.84
C PHE A 423 6.63 -5.27 4.97
N ASN A 424 6.62 -5.46 3.65
CA ASN A 424 7.27 -4.55 2.70
C ASN A 424 6.30 -3.98 1.65
N GLY A 425 4.99 -4.15 1.86
CA GLY A 425 3.96 -3.54 1.03
C GLY A 425 3.97 -4.02 -0.42
N VAL A 426 4.31 -5.29 -0.62
CA VAL A 426 4.27 -5.95 -1.94
C VAL A 426 3.31 -7.13 -1.90
N THR A 427 2.96 -7.63 -3.07
CA THR A 427 2.16 -8.85 -3.21
C THR A 427 3.07 -10.07 -3.12
N GLY A 428 2.78 -10.99 -2.19
CA GLY A 428 3.42 -12.30 -2.11
C GLY A 428 2.43 -13.38 -2.52
N PHE A 429 2.51 -13.84 -3.77
CA PHE A 429 1.62 -14.87 -4.29
C PHE A 429 2.21 -16.26 -4.06
N LYS A 430 1.51 -17.06 -3.24
CA LYS A 430 1.78 -18.49 -3.09
C LYS A 430 0.75 -19.28 -3.93
N PRO A 431 1.14 -19.89 -5.06
CA PRO A 431 0.24 -20.72 -5.83
C PRO A 431 -0.11 -22.02 -5.10
N THR A 432 -1.02 -22.78 -5.70
CA THR A 432 -1.27 -24.17 -5.28
C THR A 432 0.03 -24.98 -5.40
N LYS A 433 0.30 -25.84 -4.42
CA LYS A 433 1.51 -26.66 -4.42
C LYS A 433 1.53 -27.54 -5.67
N GLY A 434 2.63 -27.50 -6.41
CA GLY A 434 2.82 -28.27 -7.64
C GLY A 434 2.46 -27.52 -8.92
N THR A 435 1.86 -26.33 -8.85
CA THR A 435 1.64 -25.46 -10.02
C THR A 435 2.97 -25.01 -10.62
N LEU A 436 3.87 -24.48 -9.79
CA LEU A 436 5.25 -24.18 -10.20
C LEU A 436 6.16 -25.34 -9.81
N SER A 437 7.01 -25.77 -10.75
CA SER A 437 7.98 -26.85 -10.51
C SER A 437 8.95 -26.48 -9.39
N ALA A 438 9.18 -27.44 -8.48
CA ALA A 438 10.18 -27.34 -7.42
C ALA A 438 11.55 -27.92 -7.83
N GLN A 439 11.75 -28.27 -9.10
CA GLN A 439 13.05 -28.72 -9.60
C GLN A 439 14.09 -27.59 -9.49
N GLY A 440 15.22 -27.88 -8.86
CA GLY A 440 16.26 -26.88 -8.56
C GLY A 440 15.97 -26.01 -7.33
N LEU A 441 14.96 -26.35 -6.51
CA LEU A 441 14.73 -25.74 -5.21
C LEU A 441 15.41 -26.56 -4.11
N VAL A 442 16.27 -25.93 -3.31
CA VAL A 442 16.74 -26.48 -2.03
C VAL A 442 15.57 -26.44 -1.03
N PRO A 443 15.05 -27.61 -0.60
CA PRO A 443 13.82 -27.68 0.16
C PRO A 443 14.02 -27.34 1.64
N ALA A 444 13.03 -26.69 2.24
CA ALA A 444 12.86 -26.63 3.70
C ALA A 444 11.97 -27.78 4.18
N CYS A 445 10.86 -28.02 3.48
CA CYS A 445 9.93 -29.11 3.71
C CYS A 445 9.24 -29.48 2.40
N LYS A 446 9.73 -30.51 1.71
CA LYS A 446 9.27 -30.91 0.36
C LYS A 446 7.74 -31.10 0.25
N SER A 447 7.08 -31.53 1.33
CA SER A 447 5.63 -31.74 1.34
C SER A 447 4.82 -30.44 1.35
N LEU A 448 5.43 -29.30 1.69
CA LEU A 448 4.78 -27.99 1.80
C LEU A 448 5.37 -26.92 0.85
N ASP A 449 6.64 -27.07 0.48
CA ASP A 449 7.36 -26.06 -0.29
C ASP A 449 6.67 -25.70 -1.60
N THR A 450 6.55 -24.40 -1.82
CA THR A 450 6.01 -23.79 -3.04
C THR A 450 6.91 -22.62 -3.43
N ILE A 451 7.25 -22.51 -4.71
CA ILE A 451 7.87 -21.27 -5.23
C ILE A 451 6.81 -20.17 -5.22
N SER A 452 7.13 -19.04 -4.60
CA SER A 452 6.24 -17.88 -4.52
C SER A 452 6.74 -16.75 -5.41
N ILE A 453 5.82 -15.92 -5.89
CA ILE A 453 6.15 -14.73 -6.68
C ILE A 453 5.94 -13.50 -5.81
N LEU A 454 6.95 -12.64 -5.72
CA LEU A 454 6.86 -11.35 -5.08
C LEU A 454 6.84 -10.26 -6.16
N ALA A 455 5.81 -9.41 -6.15
CA ALA A 455 5.63 -8.35 -7.14
C ALA A 455 4.94 -7.12 -6.50
N PRO A 456 5.09 -5.91 -7.07
CA PRO A 456 4.44 -4.69 -6.59
C PRO A 456 2.92 -4.78 -6.48
N SER A 457 2.27 -5.57 -7.35
CA SER A 457 0.81 -5.72 -7.38
C SER A 457 0.37 -7.15 -7.71
N VAL A 458 -0.91 -7.43 -7.44
CA VAL A 458 -1.57 -8.69 -7.82
C VAL A 458 -1.54 -8.89 -9.34
N HIS A 459 -1.72 -7.81 -10.11
CA HIS A 459 -1.67 -7.86 -11.56
C HIS A 459 -0.28 -8.34 -12.05
N GLU A 460 0.78 -7.76 -11.53
CA GLU A 460 2.15 -8.15 -11.92
C GLU A 460 2.52 -9.55 -11.44
N ALA A 461 2.13 -9.93 -10.22
CA ALA A 461 2.31 -11.30 -9.73
C ALA A 461 1.60 -12.31 -10.63
N ARG A 462 0.39 -12.00 -11.10
CA ARG A 462 -0.38 -12.84 -12.03
C ARG A 462 0.30 -12.94 -13.39
N THR A 463 0.82 -11.84 -13.93
CA THR A 463 1.55 -11.83 -15.20
C THR A 463 2.75 -12.77 -15.15
N VAL A 464 3.56 -12.70 -14.08
CA VAL A 464 4.70 -13.59 -13.89
C VAL A 464 4.25 -15.03 -13.69
N TRP A 465 3.20 -15.27 -12.90
CA TRP A 465 2.70 -16.62 -12.66
C TRP A 465 2.26 -17.31 -13.96
N LEU A 466 1.50 -16.64 -14.81
CA LEU A 466 1.03 -17.22 -16.08
C LEU A 466 2.17 -17.57 -17.05
N VAL A 467 3.29 -16.87 -16.96
CA VAL A 467 4.50 -17.17 -17.74
C VAL A 467 5.27 -18.36 -17.14
N ALA A 468 5.36 -18.40 -15.81
CA ALA A 468 6.08 -19.44 -15.08
C ALA A 468 5.31 -20.79 -14.99
N ASP A 469 4.00 -20.78 -15.20
CA ASP A 469 3.11 -21.94 -15.12
C ASP A 469 3.04 -22.68 -16.46
N ALA A 470 4.20 -23.13 -16.97
CA ALA A 470 4.27 -23.98 -18.16
C ALA A 470 3.85 -25.44 -17.89
N GLY A 471 3.41 -25.76 -16.67
CA GLY A 471 3.19 -27.12 -16.19
C GLY A 471 4.50 -27.86 -15.85
N PRO A 472 4.40 -28.97 -15.09
CA PRO A 472 5.53 -29.85 -14.78
C PRO A 472 6.03 -30.67 -15.98
#